data_AF-A0A2N2UEL5-F1
#
_entry.id   AF-A0A2N2UEL5-F1
#
_cell.length_a   1.000
_cell.length_b   1.000
_cell.length_c   1.000
_cell.angle_alpha   90.00
_cell.angle_beta   90.00
_cell.angle_gamma   90.00
#
_symmetry.space_group_name_H-M   'P 1'
#
loop_
_entity.id
_entity.type
_entity.pdbx_description
1 polymer ?
#
loop_
_entity_poly.entity_id
_entity_poly.type
_entity_poly.pdbx_seq_one_letter_code
_entity_poly.pdbx_strand_id
1 'polypeptide(L)'
;MELNRGLLKDATAKGLITEQQAEHLWAFLLKQGSDTPSFRATHILYYLGGLIAIGAMSLFMNIGWERFGGWGLFFIALAYAGAGLWLTESFLKRHRLPIPAGITATFAVALTPLAVYGLQSALGFWADGRVFREYHTHIDWRWMLMEFATLASGVIMLWRYRLPFLVMPVAVTLWYMSMDLALFLAADADHGWALRKLVSLWFGLSSMNSDSELSKFIYLCINLIMIAVGAALSRRVFAVFGGLGAADYLAHLANEVFKDSMLFPVVLTLIGLAVVYLGIVWQRYESAISNRLRALLPAPVRELVERRN
;
A
#
# COMPACT_ATOMS: atom_id res chain seq x y z
N MET A 1 -19.08 16.70 -18.39
CA MET A 1 -19.30 17.36 -19.69
C MET A 1 -18.13 18.30 -19.91
N GLU A 2 -17.25 18.01 -20.87
CA GLU A 2 -16.07 18.85 -21.13
C GLU A 2 -16.46 20.04 -22.01
N LEU A 3 -16.34 21.26 -21.47
CA LEU A 3 -16.54 22.51 -22.21
C LEU A 3 -15.34 22.74 -23.14
N ASN A 4 -15.57 22.67 -24.45
CA ASN A 4 -14.56 22.97 -25.47
C ASN A 4 -14.94 24.21 -26.29
N ARG A 5 -13.98 24.78 -27.01
CA ARG A 5 -14.20 26.00 -27.82
C ARG A 5 -15.26 25.80 -28.92
N GLY A 6 -15.47 24.55 -29.37
CA GLY A 6 -16.50 24.20 -30.36
C GLY A 6 -17.91 24.38 -29.81
N LEU A 7 -18.18 23.92 -28.59
CA LEU A 7 -19.47 24.08 -27.93
C LEU A 7 -19.84 25.55 -27.70
N LEU A 8 -18.85 26.40 -27.40
CA LEU A 8 -19.07 27.85 -27.28
C LEU A 8 -19.40 28.49 -28.64
N LYS A 9 -18.75 28.06 -29.72
CA LYS A 9 -19.10 28.51 -31.08
C LYS A 9 -20.50 28.09 -31.50
N ASP A 10 -20.89 26.86 -31.20
CA ASP A 10 -22.25 26.37 -31.47
C ASP A 10 -23.31 27.13 -30.66
N ALA A 11 -23.00 27.48 -29.41
CA ALA A 11 -23.89 28.30 -28.58
C ALA A 11 -24.04 29.74 -29.13
N THR A 12 -22.96 30.33 -29.65
CA THR A 12 -23.00 31.62 -30.35
C THR A 12 -23.80 31.54 -31.64
N ALA A 13 -23.61 30.47 -32.44
CA ALA A 13 -24.35 30.25 -33.67
C ALA A 13 -25.85 30.05 -33.44
N LYS A 14 -26.25 29.48 -32.30
CA LYS A 14 -27.65 29.34 -31.87
C LYS A 14 -28.21 30.60 -31.21
N GLY A 15 -27.44 31.68 -31.10
CA GLY A 15 -27.85 32.93 -30.47
C GLY A 15 -28.09 32.82 -28.96
N LEU A 16 -27.60 31.76 -28.31
CA LEU A 16 -27.75 31.56 -26.86
C LEU A 16 -26.83 32.49 -26.07
N ILE A 17 -25.67 32.83 -26.64
CA ILE A 17 -24.68 33.77 -26.09
C ILE A 17 -24.11 34.64 -27.22
N THR A 18 -23.62 35.82 -26.89
CA THR A 18 -22.91 36.69 -27.84
C THR A 18 -21.46 36.25 -28.05
N GLU A 19 -20.86 36.61 -29.18
CA GLU A 19 -19.45 36.31 -29.48
C GLU A 19 -18.49 36.89 -28.43
N GLN A 20 -18.80 38.08 -27.92
CA GLN A 20 -18.03 38.74 -26.88
C GLN A 20 -18.13 38.01 -25.52
N GLN A 21 -19.32 37.50 -25.17
CA GLN A 21 -19.51 36.66 -23.98
C GLN A 21 -18.77 35.32 -24.10
N ALA A 22 -18.76 34.71 -25.29
CA ALA A 22 -18.04 33.47 -25.54
C ALA A 22 -16.52 33.63 -25.34
N GLU A 23 -15.93 34.72 -25.85
CA GLU A 23 -14.50 35.01 -25.65
C GLU A 23 -14.15 35.33 -24.18
N HIS A 24 -14.98 36.12 -23.48
CA HIS A 24 -14.77 36.38 -22.05
C HIS A 24 -14.86 35.11 -21.20
N LEU A 25 -15.83 34.23 -21.50
CA LEU A 25 -16.00 32.96 -20.81
C LEU A 25 -14.84 32.01 -21.12
N TRP A 26 -14.36 31.97 -22.36
CA TRP A 26 -13.19 31.18 -22.74
C TRP A 26 -11.92 31.66 -22.04
N ALA A 27 -11.72 32.98 -21.95
CA ALA A 27 -10.60 33.56 -21.21
C ALA A 27 -10.66 33.23 -19.71
N PHE A 28 -11.85 33.27 -19.11
CA PHE A 28 -12.08 32.86 -17.73
C PHE A 28 -11.74 31.36 -17.51
N LEU A 29 -12.25 30.48 -18.38
CA LEU A 29 -12.00 29.03 -18.29
C LEU A 29 -10.52 28.69 -18.51
N LEU A 30 -9.82 29.37 -19.42
CA LEU A 30 -8.37 29.22 -19.60
C LEU A 30 -7.59 29.62 -18.34
N LYS A 31 -8.02 30.70 -17.68
CA LYS A 31 -7.42 31.16 -16.42
C LYS A 31 -7.70 30.21 -15.26
N GLN A 32 -8.81 29.48 -15.30
CA GLN A 32 -9.18 28.48 -14.29
C GLN A 32 -8.52 27.11 -14.57
N GLY A 33 -8.29 26.78 -15.85
CA GLY A 33 -7.67 25.54 -16.30
C GLY A 33 -6.14 25.49 -16.17
N SER A 34 -5.47 26.62 -15.88
CA SER A 34 -4.01 26.64 -15.70
C SER A 34 -3.53 25.81 -14.51
N ASP A 35 -4.38 25.62 -13.50
CA ASP A 35 -4.09 24.82 -12.30
C ASP A 35 -4.63 23.38 -12.38
N THR A 36 -5.25 23.00 -13.50
CA THR A 36 -5.72 21.62 -13.69
C THR A 36 -4.65 20.77 -14.37
N PRO A 37 -4.27 19.60 -13.81
CA PRO A 37 -3.27 18.71 -14.41
C PRO A 37 -3.82 18.08 -15.70
N SER A 38 -3.68 18.81 -16.80
CA SER A 38 -3.97 18.29 -18.15
C SER A 38 -2.88 17.32 -18.63
N PHE A 39 -3.25 16.36 -19.47
CA PHE A 39 -2.36 15.36 -20.07
C PHE A 39 -1.45 16.01 -21.14
N ARG A 40 -0.53 16.87 -20.70
CA ARG A 40 0.46 17.54 -21.57
C ARG A 40 1.68 16.66 -21.73
N ALA A 41 2.26 16.63 -22.93
CA ALA A 41 3.51 15.92 -23.21
C ALA A 41 4.61 16.24 -22.18
N THR A 42 4.66 17.49 -21.70
CA THR A 42 5.59 17.93 -20.64
C THR A 42 5.40 17.16 -19.33
N HIS A 43 4.18 16.94 -18.88
CA HIS A 43 3.91 16.19 -17.65
C HIS A 43 4.31 14.71 -17.79
N ILE A 44 4.07 14.13 -18.98
CA ILE A 44 4.48 12.76 -19.29
C ILE A 44 6.00 12.63 -19.19
N LEU A 45 6.74 13.57 -19.79
CA LEU A 45 8.21 13.59 -19.70
C LEU A 45 8.71 13.74 -18.27
N TYR A 46 8.07 14.57 -17.44
CA TYR A 46 8.40 14.69 -16.03
C TYR A 46 8.18 13.37 -15.27
N TYR A 47 6.99 12.77 -15.39
CA TYR A 47 6.70 11.51 -14.71
C TYR A 47 7.58 10.37 -15.20
N LEU A 48 7.81 10.26 -16.52
CA LEU A 48 8.67 9.25 -17.11
C LEU A 48 10.11 9.39 -16.60
N GLY A 49 10.70 10.59 -16.71
CA GLY A 49 12.05 10.85 -16.22
C GLY A 49 12.18 10.63 -14.72
N GLY A 50 11.18 11.05 -13.95
CA GLY A 50 11.09 10.84 -12.51
C GLY A 50 11.07 9.36 -12.12
N LEU A 51 10.19 8.58 -12.75
CA LEU A 51 10.07 7.15 -12.50
C LEU A 51 11.32 6.38 -12.94
N ILE A 52 11.97 6.79 -14.04
CA ILE A 52 13.27 6.23 -14.44
C ILE A 52 14.33 6.50 -13.38
N ALA A 53 14.41 7.73 -12.85
CA ALA A 53 15.38 8.08 -11.81
C ALA A 53 15.12 7.30 -10.50
N ILE A 54 13.86 7.22 -10.06
CA ILE A 54 13.45 6.44 -8.89
C ILE A 54 13.74 4.95 -9.11
N GLY A 55 13.40 4.39 -10.27
CA GLY A 55 13.67 3.01 -10.65
C GLY A 55 15.16 2.69 -10.70
N ALA A 56 15.99 3.61 -11.21
CA ALA A 56 17.44 3.47 -11.23
C ALA A 56 18.05 3.32 -9.84
N MET A 57 17.59 4.14 -8.89
CA MET A 57 18.11 4.12 -7.52
C MET A 57 17.46 3.06 -6.62
N SER A 58 16.42 2.35 -7.08
CA SER A 58 15.74 1.30 -6.30
C SER A 58 15.93 -0.10 -6.88
N LEU A 59 15.71 -0.29 -8.19
CA LEU A 59 15.72 -1.61 -8.85
C LEU A 59 17.05 -1.96 -9.51
N PHE A 60 17.79 -0.95 -10.02
CA PHE A 60 19.03 -1.18 -10.79
C PHE A 60 20.31 -1.05 -9.96
N MET A 61 20.19 -1.04 -8.63
CA MET A 61 21.32 -1.13 -7.70
C MET A 61 21.92 -2.54 -7.70
N ASN A 62 22.78 -2.77 -8.68
CA ASN A 62 23.50 -4.03 -8.88
C ASN A 62 24.82 -4.09 -8.10
N ILE A 63 25.50 -5.24 -8.18
CA ILE A 63 26.80 -5.57 -7.58
C ILE A 63 27.87 -4.46 -7.76
N GLY A 64 27.79 -3.64 -8.81
CA GLY A 64 28.70 -2.51 -9.03
C GLY A 64 28.69 -1.47 -7.89
N TRP A 65 27.58 -1.33 -7.18
CA TRP A 65 27.42 -0.39 -6.07
C TRP A 65 27.98 -0.92 -4.74
N GLU A 66 28.03 -2.24 -4.56
CA GLU A 66 28.65 -2.87 -3.38
C GLU A 66 30.16 -2.58 -3.28
N ARG A 67 30.80 -2.22 -4.41
CA ARG A 67 32.22 -1.84 -4.46
C ARG A 67 32.55 -0.59 -3.64
N PHE A 68 31.58 0.32 -3.44
CA PHE A 68 31.79 1.53 -2.66
C PHE A 68 31.75 1.27 -1.14
N GLY A 69 31.35 0.06 -0.71
CA GLY A 69 31.14 -0.29 0.69
C GLY A 69 29.96 0.46 1.33
N GLY A 70 29.60 0.07 2.55
CA GLY A 70 28.44 0.65 3.26
C GLY A 70 28.54 2.18 3.44
N TRP A 71 29.71 2.68 3.83
CA TRP A 71 29.92 4.13 4.01
C TRP A 71 29.82 4.90 2.69
N GLY A 72 30.37 4.36 1.59
CA GLY A 72 30.27 5.00 0.28
C GLY A 72 28.81 5.09 -0.18
N LEU A 73 28.04 4.01 -0.02
CA LEU A 73 26.61 4.00 -0.32
C LEU A 73 25.82 5.02 0.51
N PHE A 74 26.08 5.08 1.81
CA PHE A 74 25.41 6.01 2.72
C PHE A 74 25.63 7.48 2.31
N PHE A 75 26.88 7.88 2.05
CA PHE A 75 27.17 9.27 1.67
C PHE A 75 26.67 9.62 0.27
N ILE A 76 26.70 8.69 -0.69
CA ILE A 76 26.13 8.93 -2.02
C ILE A 76 24.61 9.12 -1.91
N ALA A 77 23.92 8.27 -1.15
CA ALA A 77 22.49 8.40 -0.92
C ALA A 77 22.13 9.75 -0.27
N LEU A 78 22.90 10.20 0.73
CA LEU A 78 22.71 11.51 1.36
C LEU A 78 22.97 12.67 0.38
N ALA A 79 24.01 12.59 -0.44
CA ALA A 79 24.31 13.61 -1.44
C ALA A 79 23.17 13.73 -2.47
N TYR A 80 22.65 12.59 -2.94
CA TYR A 80 21.53 12.54 -3.89
C TYR A 80 20.22 13.03 -3.24
N ALA A 81 19.95 12.64 -1.99
CA ALA A 81 18.79 13.13 -1.25
C ALA A 81 18.86 14.64 -1.02
N GLY A 82 20.04 15.16 -0.66
CA GLY A 82 20.29 16.60 -0.53
C GLY A 82 20.05 17.36 -1.83
N ALA A 83 20.56 16.85 -2.96
CA ALA A 83 20.29 17.42 -4.27
C ALA A 83 18.80 17.37 -4.63
N GLY A 84 18.11 16.25 -4.35
CA GLY A 84 16.66 16.11 -4.56
C GLY A 84 15.83 17.10 -3.74
N LEU A 85 16.17 17.31 -2.47
CA LEU A 85 15.51 18.29 -1.61
C LEU A 85 15.79 19.73 -2.05
N TRP A 86 17.03 20.04 -2.45
CA TRP A 86 17.38 21.34 -3.00
C TRP A 86 16.60 21.66 -4.28
N LEU A 87 16.46 20.69 -5.18
CA LEU A 87 15.63 20.80 -6.38
C LEU A 87 14.15 20.96 -6.02
N THR A 88 13.65 20.21 -5.03
CA THR A 88 12.27 20.32 -4.54
C THR A 88 11.97 21.75 -4.10
N GLU A 89 12.80 22.31 -3.22
CA GLU A 89 12.66 23.68 -2.70
C GLU A 89 12.79 24.72 -3.82
N SER A 90 13.73 24.51 -4.76
CA SER A 90 13.93 25.40 -5.91
C SER A 90 12.72 25.41 -6.85
N PHE A 91 12.15 24.24 -7.16
CA PHE A 91 10.97 24.13 -8.01
C PHE A 91 9.72 24.71 -7.36
N LEU A 92 9.55 24.57 -6.04
CA LEU A 92 8.41 25.15 -5.32
C LEU A 92 8.53 26.67 -5.20
N LYS A 93 9.66 27.18 -4.71
CA LYS A 93 9.81 28.60 -4.37
C LYS A 93 10.12 29.46 -5.58
N ARG A 94 11.01 29.01 -6.46
CA ARG A 94 11.55 29.84 -7.55
C ARG A 94 10.74 29.68 -8.84
N HIS A 95 10.36 28.45 -9.17
CA HIS A 95 9.72 28.15 -10.47
C HIS A 95 8.22 27.88 -10.38
N ARG A 96 7.66 27.69 -9.17
CA ARG A 96 6.25 27.34 -8.94
C ARG A 96 5.80 26.11 -9.75
N LEU A 97 6.67 25.09 -9.83
CA LEU A 97 6.44 23.85 -10.56
C LEU A 97 6.17 22.69 -9.58
N PRO A 98 4.90 22.44 -9.16
CA PRO A 98 4.58 21.45 -8.14
C PRO A 98 4.83 20.00 -8.59
N ILE A 99 4.70 19.72 -9.90
CA ILE A 99 4.87 18.36 -10.44
C ILE A 99 6.35 17.91 -10.36
N PRO A 100 7.33 18.63 -10.94
CA PRO A 100 8.76 18.33 -10.74
C PRO A 100 9.21 18.31 -9.29
N ALA A 101 8.66 19.19 -8.45
CA ALA A 101 8.92 19.18 -7.02
C ALA A 101 8.46 17.88 -6.36
N GLY A 102 7.26 17.39 -6.70
CA GLY A 102 6.74 16.14 -6.16
C GLY A 102 7.60 14.93 -6.53
N ILE A 103 8.09 14.90 -7.77
CA ILE A 103 8.98 13.87 -8.28
C ILE A 103 10.33 13.87 -7.54
N THR A 104 10.96 15.04 -7.41
CA THR A 104 12.27 15.17 -6.75
C THR A 104 12.19 14.91 -5.24
N ALA A 105 11.09 15.29 -4.59
CA ALA A 105 10.83 14.94 -3.20
C ALA A 105 10.63 13.42 -3.03
N THR A 106 9.87 12.79 -3.93
CA THR A 106 9.66 11.34 -3.93
C THR A 106 10.94 10.57 -4.18
N PHE A 107 11.79 11.07 -5.08
CA PHE A 107 13.13 10.54 -5.30
C PHE A 107 13.98 10.58 -4.03
N ALA A 108 13.94 11.68 -3.27
CA ALA A 108 14.63 11.76 -1.99
C ALA A 108 14.10 10.73 -0.97
N VAL A 109 12.78 10.51 -0.90
CA VAL A 109 12.18 9.46 -0.06
C VAL A 109 12.65 8.07 -0.50
N ALA A 110 12.68 7.80 -1.80
CA ALA A 110 13.10 6.52 -2.37
C ALA A 110 14.58 6.17 -2.11
N LEU A 111 15.42 7.14 -1.73
CA LEU A 111 16.81 6.92 -1.32
C LEU A 111 16.96 6.55 0.16
N THR A 112 15.89 6.69 0.96
CA THR A 112 15.91 6.34 2.39
C THR A 112 16.33 4.88 2.65
N PRO A 113 15.74 3.85 2.01
CA PRO A 113 16.14 2.47 2.28
C PRO A 113 17.60 2.22 1.88
N LEU A 114 18.07 2.88 0.81
CA LEU A 114 19.47 2.79 0.39
C LEU A 114 20.43 3.42 1.42
N ALA A 115 20.08 4.59 1.97
CA ALA A 115 20.87 5.21 3.03
C ALA A 115 20.93 4.31 4.27
N VAL A 116 19.78 3.78 4.69
CA VAL A 116 19.72 2.87 5.85
C VAL A 116 20.52 1.59 5.59
N TYR A 117 20.40 1.00 4.39
CA TYR A 117 21.20 -0.16 3.99
C TYR A 117 22.71 0.13 4.03
N GLY A 118 23.14 1.24 3.44
CA GLY A 118 24.54 1.67 3.47
C GLY A 118 25.07 1.81 4.90
N LEU A 119 24.29 2.46 5.77
CA LEU A 119 24.63 2.61 7.19
C LEU A 119 24.69 1.26 7.91
N GLN A 120 23.70 0.38 7.70
CA GLN A 120 23.69 -0.94 8.31
C GLN A 120 24.90 -1.77 7.86
N SER A 121 25.23 -1.70 6.56
CA SER A 121 26.40 -2.39 5.98
C SER A 121 27.70 -1.86 6.57
N ALA A 122 27.80 -0.53 6.73
CA ALA A 122 28.95 0.13 7.32
C ALA A 122 29.20 -0.23 8.79
N LEU A 123 28.12 -0.42 9.55
CA LEU A 123 28.17 -0.83 10.96
C LEU A 123 28.46 -2.33 11.14
N GLY A 124 28.67 -3.07 10.06
CA GLY A 124 28.97 -4.50 10.11
C GLY A 124 27.76 -5.36 10.46
N PHE A 125 26.53 -4.80 10.44
CA PHE A 125 25.33 -5.62 10.61
C PHE A 125 25.22 -6.66 9.48
N TRP A 126 25.82 -6.44 8.33
CA TRP A 126 25.77 -7.36 7.18
C TRP A 126 27.06 -8.19 6.97
N ALA A 127 27.78 -8.53 8.06
CA ALA A 127 29.07 -9.22 8.00
C ALA A 127 29.03 -10.71 7.59
N ASP A 128 27.85 -11.30 7.35
CA ASP A 128 27.69 -12.75 7.08
C ASP A 128 27.93 -13.16 5.62
N GLY A 129 28.48 -12.27 4.77
CA GLY A 129 28.96 -12.63 3.43
C GLY A 129 27.88 -13.06 2.41
N ARG A 130 26.58 -12.94 2.70
CA ARG A 130 25.54 -13.23 1.70
C ARG A 130 25.16 -11.99 0.88
N VAL A 131 24.93 -12.24 -0.40
CA VAL A 131 24.76 -11.27 -1.48
C VAL A 131 23.37 -10.62 -1.40
N PHE A 132 23.27 -9.32 -1.68
CA PHE A 132 22.04 -8.51 -1.67
C PHE A 132 20.85 -9.13 -2.44
N ARG A 133 21.13 -10.00 -3.42
CA ARG A 133 20.16 -10.60 -4.35
C ARG A 133 19.44 -11.86 -3.84
N GLU A 134 19.93 -12.52 -2.79
CA GLU A 134 19.41 -13.84 -2.32
C GLU A 134 18.44 -13.75 -1.12
N TYR A 135 18.14 -12.55 -0.63
CA TYR A 135 17.49 -12.36 0.67
C TYR A 135 15.96 -12.23 0.68
N HIS A 136 15.25 -12.30 -0.46
CA HIS A 136 13.78 -12.28 -0.48
C HIS A 136 13.11 -13.50 0.23
N THR A 137 13.91 -14.40 0.81
CA THR A 137 13.48 -15.64 1.45
C THR A 137 13.38 -15.59 2.97
N HIS A 138 14.07 -14.67 3.66
CA HIS A 138 14.06 -14.60 5.14
C HIS A 138 13.78 -13.18 5.62
N ILE A 139 12.75 -13.01 6.45
CA ILE A 139 12.44 -11.73 7.09
C ILE A 139 13.51 -11.45 8.14
N ASP A 140 14.44 -10.57 7.79
CA ASP A 140 15.41 -10.02 8.71
C ASP A 140 14.86 -8.69 9.26
N TRP A 141 14.99 -8.44 10.57
CA TRP A 141 14.58 -7.20 11.23
C TRP A 141 15.23 -5.96 10.59
N ARG A 142 16.38 -6.17 9.91
CA ARG A 142 17.11 -5.16 9.13
C ARG A 142 16.28 -4.61 7.97
N TRP A 143 15.47 -5.45 7.32
CA TRP A 143 14.58 -5.04 6.23
C TRP A 143 13.40 -4.22 6.75
N MET A 144 12.76 -4.68 7.83
CA MET A 144 11.70 -3.93 8.49
C MET A 144 12.17 -2.53 8.90
N LEU A 145 13.41 -2.39 9.39
CA LEU A 145 13.98 -1.07 9.73
C LEU A 145 14.04 -0.15 8.50
N MET A 146 14.42 -0.66 7.33
CA MET A 146 14.45 0.13 6.09
C MET A 146 13.05 0.58 5.68
N GLU A 147 12.06 -0.30 5.80
CA GLU A 147 10.66 0.03 5.50
C GLU A 147 10.10 1.08 6.47
N PHE A 148 10.32 0.92 7.78
CA PHE A 148 9.91 1.90 8.78
C PHE A 148 10.60 3.26 8.58
N ALA A 149 11.90 3.28 8.28
CA ALA A 149 12.61 4.52 7.99
C ALA A 149 12.05 5.21 6.74
N THR A 150 11.75 4.43 5.70
CA THR A 150 11.16 4.94 4.45
C THR A 150 9.76 5.50 4.70
N LEU A 151 8.94 4.80 5.49
CA LEU A 151 7.60 5.27 5.88
C LEU A 151 7.69 6.57 6.68
N ALA A 152 8.58 6.64 7.68
CA ALA A 152 8.80 7.84 8.48
C ALA A 152 9.25 9.03 7.60
N SER A 153 10.23 8.81 6.72
CA SER A 153 10.70 9.79 5.74
C SER A 153 9.56 10.29 4.84
N GLY A 154 8.76 9.36 4.29
CA GLY A 154 7.60 9.68 3.47
C GLY A 154 6.54 10.50 4.20
N VAL A 155 6.21 10.15 5.45
CA VAL A 155 5.26 10.89 6.30
C VAL A 155 5.79 12.30 6.61
N ILE A 156 7.07 12.44 6.96
CA ILE A 156 7.68 13.75 7.22
C ILE A 156 7.64 14.62 5.95
N MET A 157 7.98 14.06 4.79
CA MET A 157 7.94 14.77 3.52
C MET A 157 6.52 15.15 3.11
N LEU A 158 5.53 14.26 3.28
CA LEU A 158 4.13 14.55 3.04
C LEU A 158 3.63 15.67 3.95
N TRP A 159 3.97 15.63 5.24
CA TRP A 159 3.58 16.67 6.18
C TRP A 159 4.20 18.03 5.82
N ARG A 160 5.47 18.04 5.40
CA ARG A 160 6.25 19.25 5.09
C ARG A 160 5.91 19.89 3.75
N TYR A 161 5.69 19.09 2.69
CA TYR A 161 5.51 19.58 1.32
C TYR A 161 4.09 19.39 0.78
N ARG A 162 3.33 18.42 1.30
CA ARG A 162 1.93 18.15 0.93
C ARG A 162 1.71 17.98 -0.59
N LEU A 163 2.68 17.35 -1.27
CA LEU A 163 2.62 17.13 -2.71
C LEU A 163 1.93 15.80 -3.02
N PRO A 164 1.00 15.75 -4.00
CA PRO A 164 0.24 14.53 -4.31
C PRO A 164 1.12 13.32 -4.64
N PHE A 165 2.22 13.54 -5.37
CA PHE A 165 3.09 12.44 -5.81
C PHE A 165 3.84 11.75 -4.64
N LEU A 166 4.03 12.43 -3.50
CA LEU A 166 4.63 11.84 -2.29
C LEU A 166 3.75 10.77 -1.62
N VAL A 167 2.47 10.66 -2.00
CA VAL A 167 1.60 9.57 -1.54
C VAL A 167 2.06 8.25 -2.12
N MET A 168 2.64 8.24 -3.32
CA MET A 168 3.12 7.03 -4.00
C MET A 168 4.13 6.22 -3.17
N PRO A 169 5.27 6.77 -2.72
CA PRO A 169 6.23 5.99 -1.93
C PRO A 169 5.63 5.49 -0.62
N VAL A 170 4.78 6.28 0.04
CA VAL A 170 4.09 5.88 1.27
C VAL A 170 3.14 4.70 1.01
N ALA A 171 2.32 4.77 -0.03
CA ALA A 171 1.41 3.70 -0.40
C ALA A 171 2.16 2.42 -0.77
N VAL A 172 3.26 2.53 -1.55
CA VAL A 172 4.11 1.41 -1.92
C VAL A 172 4.76 0.78 -0.68
N THR A 173 5.31 1.59 0.23
CA THR A 173 5.91 1.08 1.47
C THR A 173 4.88 0.39 2.37
N LEU A 174 3.69 0.98 2.56
CA LEU A 174 2.63 0.34 3.35
C LEU A 174 2.18 -0.99 2.75
N TRP A 175 2.08 -1.06 1.42
CA TRP A 175 1.77 -2.30 0.72
C TRP A 175 2.85 -3.37 0.92
N TYR A 176 4.13 -3.01 0.80
CA TYR A 176 5.25 -3.93 1.10
C TYR A 176 5.24 -4.41 2.56
N MET A 177 5.10 -3.48 3.51
CA MET A 177 5.02 -3.79 4.94
C MET A 177 3.88 -4.77 5.26
N SER A 178 2.74 -4.67 4.56
CA SER A 178 1.63 -5.61 4.77
C SER A 178 2.03 -7.07 4.45
N MET A 179 2.80 -7.27 3.39
CA MET A 179 3.28 -8.57 2.96
C MET A 179 4.32 -9.13 3.92
N ASP A 180 5.26 -8.28 4.37
CA ASP A 180 6.32 -8.68 5.29
C ASP A 180 5.77 -8.97 6.70
N LEU A 181 4.79 -8.18 7.17
CA LEU A 181 4.09 -8.47 8.43
C LEU A 181 3.36 -9.81 8.38
N ALA A 182 2.70 -10.14 7.26
CA ALA A 182 1.98 -11.40 7.14
C ALA A 182 2.91 -12.62 7.19
N LEU A 183 4.07 -12.53 6.55
CA LEU A 183 5.10 -13.55 6.64
C LEU A 183 5.68 -13.66 8.06
N PHE A 184 5.88 -12.54 8.75
CA PHE A 184 6.38 -12.52 10.11
C PHE A 184 5.42 -13.23 11.07
N LEU A 185 4.11 -13.01 10.88
CA LEU A 185 3.05 -13.68 11.63
C LEU A 185 2.88 -15.16 11.26
N ALA A 186 3.25 -15.57 10.05
CA ALA A 186 3.13 -16.95 9.60
C ALA A 186 4.20 -17.88 10.19
N ALA A 187 5.34 -17.35 10.62
CA ALA A 187 6.50 -18.07 11.17
C ALA A 187 6.96 -19.29 10.33
N ASP A 188 6.58 -19.36 9.05
CA ASP A 188 6.82 -20.50 8.18
C ASP A 188 7.32 -20.03 6.81
N ALA A 189 8.57 -20.41 6.49
CA ALA A 189 9.30 -19.95 5.32
C ALA A 189 8.89 -20.68 4.03
N ASP A 190 8.30 -21.88 4.12
CA ASP A 190 8.18 -22.79 2.96
C ASP A 190 7.14 -22.32 1.92
N HIS A 191 6.20 -21.45 2.28
CA HIS A 191 5.11 -20.99 1.40
C HIS A 191 5.04 -19.46 1.26
N GLY A 192 6.14 -18.76 1.53
CA GLY A 192 6.14 -17.30 1.65
C GLY A 192 5.54 -16.55 0.45
N TRP A 193 5.81 -17.01 -0.77
CA TRP A 193 5.28 -16.37 -1.98
C TRP A 193 3.77 -16.54 -2.17
N ALA A 194 3.22 -17.70 -1.85
CA ALA A 194 1.77 -17.92 -1.93
C ALA A 194 1.03 -17.02 -0.92
N LEU A 195 1.60 -16.86 0.27
CA LEU A 195 1.07 -15.96 1.28
C LEU A 195 1.14 -14.49 0.83
N ARG A 196 2.29 -14.02 0.31
CA ARG A 196 2.44 -12.66 -0.23
C ARG A 196 1.37 -12.33 -1.28
N LYS A 197 1.10 -13.26 -2.21
CA LYS A 197 0.05 -13.09 -3.23
C LYS A 197 -1.34 -12.93 -2.61
N LEU A 198 -1.68 -13.75 -1.62
CA LEU A 198 -2.97 -13.69 -0.93
C LEU A 198 -3.13 -12.41 -0.11
N VAL A 199 -2.07 -11.98 0.56
CA VAL A 199 -2.05 -10.73 1.34
C VAL A 199 -2.20 -9.52 0.41
N SER A 200 -1.48 -9.50 -0.72
CA SER A 200 -1.63 -8.45 -1.74
C SER A 200 -3.04 -8.41 -2.32
N LEU A 201 -3.64 -9.58 -2.61
CA LEU A 201 -5.03 -9.69 -3.05
C LEU A 201 -6.00 -9.15 -1.98
N TRP A 202 -5.83 -9.54 -0.73
CA TRP A 202 -6.68 -9.10 0.38
C TRP A 202 -6.54 -7.59 0.65
N PHE A 203 -5.32 -7.06 0.56
CA PHE A 203 -5.05 -5.63 0.72
C PHE A 203 -5.71 -4.82 -0.40
N GLY A 204 -5.61 -5.29 -1.64
CA GLY A 204 -6.32 -4.69 -2.79
C GLY A 204 -7.84 -4.76 -2.64
N LEU A 205 -8.37 -5.91 -2.22
CA LEU A 205 -9.81 -6.10 -1.99
C LEU A 205 -10.33 -5.16 -0.87
N SER A 206 -9.59 -5.03 0.22
CA SER A 206 -9.98 -4.17 1.36
C SER A 206 -9.81 -2.68 1.06
N SER A 207 -8.91 -2.31 0.15
CA SER A 207 -8.72 -0.92 -0.28
C SER A 207 -9.75 -0.48 -1.34
N MET A 208 -10.53 -1.42 -1.87
CA MET A 208 -11.51 -1.14 -2.90
C MET A 208 -12.73 -0.45 -2.29
N ASN A 209 -12.97 0.81 -2.66
CA ASN A 209 -14.19 1.49 -2.25
C ASN A 209 -15.40 0.92 -3.02
N SER A 210 -16.50 0.66 -2.32
CA SER A 210 -17.74 0.19 -2.95
C SER A 210 -18.95 0.86 -2.32
N ASP A 211 -19.75 1.51 -3.16
CA ASP A 211 -21.02 2.13 -2.74
C ASP A 211 -22.15 1.11 -2.58
N SER A 212 -21.93 -0.16 -2.99
CA SER A 212 -22.94 -1.22 -2.96
C SER A 212 -22.90 -2.03 -1.68
N GLU A 213 -24.02 -2.05 -0.94
CA GLU A 213 -24.16 -2.89 0.26
C GLU A 213 -24.02 -4.40 -0.05
N LEU A 214 -24.39 -4.84 -1.25
CA LEU A 214 -24.16 -6.23 -1.69
C LEU A 214 -22.67 -6.55 -1.79
N SER A 215 -21.87 -5.63 -2.32
CA SER A 215 -20.42 -5.81 -2.43
C SER A 215 -19.76 -5.83 -1.06
N LYS A 216 -20.20 -4.97 -0.12
CA LYS A 216 -19.75 -4.99 1.26
C LYS A 216 -20.15 -6.29 1.99
N PHE A 217 -21.35 -6.82 1.72
CA PHE A 217 -21.76 -8.13 2.26
C PHE A 217 -20.93 -9.29 1.69
N ILE A 218 -20.65 -9.30 0.37
CA ILE A 218 -19.75 -10.28 -0.24
C ILE A 218 -18.35 -10.19 0.38
N TYR A 219 -17.86 -8.98 0.64
CA TYR A 219 -16.59 -8.76 1.34
C TYR A 219 -16.59 -9.40 2.74
N LEU A 220 -17.66 -9.24 3.53
CA LEU A 220 -17.81 -9.94 4.80
C LEU A 220 -17.74 -11.47 4.61
N CYS A 221 -18.48 -12.03 3.65
CA CYS A 221 -18.48 -13.46 3.37
C CYS A 221 -17.08 -14.00 3.03
N ILE A 222 -16.31 -13.27 2.21
CA ILE A 222 -14.92 -13.62 1.88
C ILE A 222 -14.07 -13.68 3.16
N ASN A 223 -14.19 -12.68 4.02
CA ASN A 223 -13.44 -12.62 5.28
C ASN A 223 -13.84 -13.74 6.27
N LEU A 224 -15.13 -14.11 6.33
CA LEU A 224 -15.59 -15.26 7.14
C LEU A 224 -15.05 -16.59 6.60
N ILE A 225 -15.03 -16.78 5.28
CA ILE A 225 -14.41 -17.96 4.64
C ILE A 225 -12.91 -18.00 4.96
N MET A 226 -12.22 -16.86 4.96
CA MET A 226 -10.81 -16.79 5.36
C MET A 226 -10.60 -17.23 6.81
N ILE A 227 -11.46 -16.83 7.75
CA ILE A 227 -11.40 -17.31 9.13
C ILE A 227 -11.59 -18.84 9.19
N ALA A 228 -12.58 -19.38 8.47
CA ALA A 228 -12.87 -20.81 8.45
C ALA A 228 -11.69 -21.62 7.85
N VAL A 229 -11.13 -21.15 6.73
CA VAL A 229 -9.93 -21.75 6.11
C VAL A 229 -8.72 -21.63 7.03
N GLY A 230 -8.54 -20.48 7.70
CA GLY A 230 -7.49 -20.27 8.70
C GLY A 230 -7.57 -21.24 9.87
N ALA A 231 -8.78 -21.48 10.38
CA ALA A 231 -9.04 -22.46 11.42
C ALA A 231 -8.76 -23.89 10.94
N ALA A 232 -9.20 -24.25 9.73
CA ALA A 232 -9.01 -25.58 9.17
C ALA A 232 -7.54 -25.90 8.85
N LEU A 233 -6.76 -24.90 8.41
CA LEU A 233 -5.34 -25.02 8.08
C LEU A 233 -4.40 -24.73 9.26
N SER A 234 -4.94 -24.44 10.45
CA SER A 234 -4.19 -23.96 11.62
C SER A 234 -3.27 -22.77 11.30
N ARG A 235 -3.69 -21.90 10.38
CA ARG A 235 -2.92 -20.74 9.94
C ARG A 235 -3.50 -19.46 10.54
N ARG A 236 -2.81 -18.95 11.57
CA ARG A 236 -3.18 -17.72 12.31
C ARG A 236 -3.38 -16.52 11.39
N VAL A 237 -2.57 -16.42 10.33
CA VAL A 237 -2.59 -15.28 9.40
C VAL A 237 -3.95 -15.07 8.74
N PHE A 238 -4.59 -16.13 8.23
CA PHE A 238 -5.91 -16.03 7.61
C PHE A 238 -7.00 -15.63 8.62
N ALA A 239 -6.90 -16.12 9.85
CA ALA A 239 -7.84 -15.75 10.92
C ALA A 239 -7.70 -14.28 11.32
N VAL A 240 -6.47 -13.76 11.39
CA VAL A 240 -6.20 -12.33 11.69
C VAL A 240 -6.74 -11.44 10.58
N PHE A 241 -6.40 -11.71 9.31
CA PHE A 241 -6.87 -10.90 8.18
C PHE A 241 -8.39 -10.97 8.01
N GLY A 242 -8.97 -12.16 8.09
CA GLY A 242 -10.43 -12.32 8.05
C GLY A 242 -11.12 -11.62 9.22
N GLY A 243 -10.55 -11.67 10.42
CA GLY A 243 -11.06 -10.94 11.59
C GLY A 243 -11.02 -9.42 11.39
N LEU A 244 -9.91 -8.88 10.86
CA LEU A 244 -9.77 -7.46 10.57
C LEU A 244 -10.79 -6.99 9.52
N GLY A 245 -10.95 -7.73 8.42
CA GLY A 245 -11.94 -7.37 7.39
C GLY A 245 -13.39 -7.50 7.88
N ALA A 246 -13.71 -8.49 8.71
CA ALA A 246 -15.01 -8.58 9.34
C ALA A 246 -15.26 -7.41 10.31
N ALA A 247 -14.25 -7.00 11.08
CA ALA A 247 -14.34 -5.84 11.96
C ALA A 247 -14.55 -4.54 11.18
N ASP A 248 -13.88 -4.36 10.05
CA ASP A 248 -14.06 -3.20 9.16
C ASP A 248 -15.50 -3.10 8.63
N TYR A 249 -16.07 -4.22 8.16
CA TYR A 249 -17.48 -4.26 7.75
C TYR A 249 -18.44 -3.96 8.90
N LEU A 250 -18.18 -4.48 10.10
CA LEU A 250 -18.99 -4.19 11.28
C LEU A 250 -18.89 -2.72 11.71
N ALA A 251 -17.73 -2.10 11.54
CA ALA A 251 -17.53 -0.68 11.78
C ALA A 251 -18.32 0.18 10.76
N HIS A 252 -18.35 -0.21 9.48
CA HIS A 252 -19.24 0.39 8.48
C HIS A 252 -20.70 0.31 8.92
N LEU A 253 -21.15 -0.89 9.31
CA LEU A 253 -22.52 -1.14 9.76
C LEU A 253 -22.87 -0.29 11.00
N ALA A 254 -21.94 -0.13 11.94
CA ALA A 254 -22.09 0.70 13.12
C ALA A 254 -22.24 2.19 12.78
N ASN A 255 -21.39 2.70 11.89
CA ASN A 255 -21.27 4.14 11.63
C ASN A 255 -22.27 4.67 10.59
N GLU A 256 -22.65 3.85 9.59
CA GLU A 256 -23.52 4.28 8.50
C GLU A 256 -24.96 3.77 8.67
N VAL A 257 -25.16 2.52 9.08
CA VAL A 257 -26.49 1.89 9.12
C VAL A 257 -27.14 2.02 10.49
N PHE A 258 -26.40 1.78 11.57
CA PHE A 258 -26.90 1.80 12.95
C PHE A 258 -26.38 2.95 13.79
N LYS A 259 -26.03 4.07 13.16
CA LYS A 259 -25.41 5.24 13.80
C LYS A 259 -26.12 5.71 15.08
N ASP A 260 -27.45 5.70 15.07
CA ASP A 260 -28.28 6.19 16.18
C ASP A 260 -28.74 5.07 17.14
N SER A 261 -28.30 3.83 16.93
CA SER A 261 -28.74 2.68 17.72
C SER A 261 -27.77 2.37 18.86
N MET A 262 -28.18 2.67 20.09
CA MET A 262 -27.44 2.29 21.30
C MET A 262 -27.42 0.77 21.56
N LEU A 263 -28.35 0.02 20.95
CA LEU A 263 -28.43 -1.44 21.08
C LEU A 263 -27.39 -2.15 20.23
N PHE A 264 -26.96 -1.55 19.12
CA PHE A 264 -26.06 -2.21 18.17
C PHE A 264 -24.71 -2.60 18.82
N PRO A 265 -24.00 -1.72 19.56
CA PRO A 265 -22.76 -2.10 20.25
C PRO A 265 -22.96 -3.18 21.32
N VAL A 266 -24.09 -3.16 22.03
CA VAL A 266 -24.42 -4.17 23.05
C VAL A 266 -24.62 -5.55 22.42
N VAL A 267 -25.42 -5.64 21.36
CA VAL A 267 -25.63 -6.89 20.62
C VAL A 267 -24.31 -7.38 20.02
N LEU A 268 -23.49 -6.48 19.47
CA LEU A 268 -22.19 -6.84 18.92
C LEU A 268 -21.24 -7.41 19.99
N THR A 269 -21.26 -6.85 21.19
CA THR A 269 -20.48 -7.37 22.34
C THR A 269 -20.95 -8.76 22.74
N LEU A 270 -22.27 -8.99 22.80
CA LEU A 270 -22.84 -10.30 23.09
C LEU A 270 -22.47 -11.34 22.02
N ILE A 271 -22.51 -10.96 20.73
CA ILE A 271 -22.05 -11.81 19.62
C ILE A 271 -20.57 -12.14 19.79
N GLY A 272 -19.73 -11.14 20.11
CA GLY A 272 -18.30 -11.34 20.36
C GLY A 272 -18.05 -12.33 21.50
N LEU A 273 -18.75 -12.19 22.63
CA LEU A 273 -18.65 -13.13 23.75
C LEU A 273 -19.13 -14.53 23.38
N ALA A 274 -20.19 -14.65 22.59
CA ALA A 274 -20.67 -15.93 22.08
C ALA A 274 -19.63 -16.61 21.19
N VAL A 275 -18.95 -15.87 20.31
CA VAL A 275 -17.85 -16.39 19.48
C VAL A 275 -16.66 -16.85 20.33
N VAL A 276 -16.28 -16.10 21.37
CA VAL A 276 -15.23 -16.51 22.32
C VAL A 276 -15.62 -17.81 23.03
N TYR A 277 -16.87 -17.90 23.51
CA TYR A 277 -17.38 -19.11 24.15
C TYR A 277 -17.36 -20.31 23.20
N LEU A 278 -17.78 -20.13 21.94
CA LEU A 278 -17.69 -21.16 20.90
C LEU A 278 -16.24 -21.59 20.66
N GLY A 279 -15.28 -20.66 20.70
CA GLY A 279 -13.85 -20.96 20.63
C GLY A 279 -13.36 -21.84 21.78
N ILE A 280 -13.82 -21.59 23.02
CA ILE A 280 -13.50 -22.42 24.20
C ILE A 280 -14.11 -23.82 24.05
N VAL A 281 -15.36 -23.90 23.59
CA VAL A 281 -16.02 -25.19 23.31
C VAL A 281 -15.27 -25.95 22.22
N TRP A 282 -14.86 -25.26 21.15
CA TRP A 282 -14.05 -25.85 20.08
C TRP A 282 -12.75 -26.45 20.59
N GLN A 283 -12.01 -25.71 21.44
CA GLN A 283 -10.77 -26.18 22.06
C GLN A 283 -10.99 -27.47 22.86
N ARG A 284 -12.13 -27.61 23.53
CA ARG A 284 -12.49 -28.82 24.30
C ARG A 284 -12.75 -30.04 23.42
N TYR A 285 -13.17 -29.85 22.17
CA TYR A 285 -13.47 -30.92 21.21
C TYR A 285 -12.48 -30.97 20.03
N GLU A 286 -11.36 -30.26 20.12
CA GLU A 286 -10.43 -30.05 19.01
C GLU A 286 -9.94 -31.37 18.40
N SER A 287 -9.65 -32.37 19.23
CA SER A 287 -9.25 -33.71 18.77
C SER A 287 -10.37 -34.47 18.05
N ALA A 288 -11.62 -34.38 18.53
CA ALA A 288 -12.77 -35.04 17.92
C ALA A 288 -13.22 -34.36 16.62
N ILE A 289 -13.17 -33.03 16.59
CA ILE A 289 -13.57 -32.20 15.46
C ILE A 289 -12.51 -32.24 14.37
N SER A 290 -11.22 -32.14 14.72
CA SER A 290 -10.11 -32.27 13.77
C SER A 290 -10.14 -33.62 13.05
N ASN A 291 -10.45 -34.71 13.77
CA ASN A 291 -10.60 -36.04 13.15
C ASN A 291 -11.80 -36.12 12.19
N ARG A 292 -12.93 -35.49 12.49
CA ARG A 292 -14.10 -35.43 11.57
C ARG A 292 -13.87 -34.54 10.35
N LEU A 293 -13.22 -33.40 10.54
CA LEU A 293 -12.87 -32.49 9.44
C LEU A 293 -11.79 -33.11 8.53
N ARG A 294 -10.79 -33.79 9.10
CA ARG A 294 -9.79 -34.55 8.33
C ARG A 294 -10.40 -35.69 7.52
N ALA A 295 -11.51 -36.28 7.97
CA ALA A 295 -12.24 -37.29 7.22
C ALA A 295 -13.03 -36.72 6.02
N LEU A 296 -13.34 -35.42 6.03
CA LEU A 296 -13.99 -34.70 4.92
C LEU A 296 -12.99 -34.16 3.89
N LEU A 297 -11.69 -34.15 4.20
CA LEU A 297 -10.65 -33.67 3.30
C LEU A 297 -10.24 -34.76 2.28
N PRO A 298 -10.11 -34.42 0.98
CA PRO A 298 -9.58 -35.35 -0.02
C PRO A 298 -8.19 -35.88 0.37
N ALA A 299 -7.93 -37.16 0.10
CA ALA A 299 -6.69 -37.88 0.44
C ALA A 299 -5.36 -37.08 0.24
N PRO A 300 -5.13 -36.36 -0.88
CA PRO A 300 -3.87 -35.64 -1.08
C PRO A 300 -3.66 -34.47 -0.10
N VAL A 301 -4.74 -33.83 0.37
CA VAL A 301 -4.65 -32.74 1.36
C VAL A 301 -4.37 -33.30 2.76
N ARG A 302 -4.89 -34.50 3.05
CA ARG A 302 -4.68 -35.17 4.34
C ARG A 302 -3.23 -35.56 4.56
N GLU A 303 -2.57 -36.13 3.54
CA GLU A 303 -1.13 -36.48 3.60
C GLU A 303 -0.23 -35.25 3.79
N LEU A 304 -0.56 -34.11 3.17
CA LEU A 304 0.16 -32.85 3.31
C LEU A 304 0.09 -32.27 4.73
N VAL A 305 -1.03 -32.47 5.42
CA VAL A 305 -1.23 -32.05 6.81
C VAL A 305 -0.54 -33.02 7.79
N GLU A 306 -0.57 -34.33 7.52
CA GLU A 306 0.10 -35.33 8.36
C GLU A 306 1.63 -35.24 8.34
N ARG A 307 2.24 -34.84 7.21
CA ARG A 307 3.71 -34.64 7.11
C ARG A 307 4.26 -33.42 7.87
N ARG A 308 3.40 -32.56 8.41
CA ARG A 308 3.75 -31.25 9.00
C ARG A 308 3.58 -31.20 10.53
N ASN A 309 3.02 -32.25 11.12
CA ASN A 309 3.02 -32.50 12.57
C ASN A 309 4.20 -33.41 12.94
#